data_AF-A0A969GXS7-F1
#
_entry.id   AF-A0A969GXS7-F1
#
_cell.length_a   1.000
_cell.length_b   1.000
_cell.length_c   1.000
_cell.angle_alpha   90.00
_cell.angle_beta   90.00
_cell.angle_gamma   90.00
#
_symmetry.space_group_name_H-M   'P 1'
#
loop_
_entity.id
_entity.type
_entity.pdbx_description
1 polymer ?
#
loop_
_entity_poly.entity_id
_entity_poly.type
_entity_poly.pdbx_seq_one_letter_code
_entity_poly.pdbx_strand_id
1 'polypeptide(L)' 'VNWQRLADFSDVRGIRIEDDVLVTETGSEVLTAELPTHPDAIESLVLG' A
#
# COMPACT_ATOMS: atom_id res chain seq x y z
N VAL A 1 -8.98 -17.42 -15.82
CA VAL A 1 -8.87 -17.10 -14.38
C VAL A 1 -8.76 -18.41 -13.60
N ASN A 2 -7.86 -18.50 -12.60
CA ASN A 2 -7.79 -19.66 -11.72
C ASN A 2 -8.83 -19.51 -10.59
N TRP A 3 -10.02 -20.07 -10.81
CA TRP A 3 -11.15 -19.95 -9.88
C TRP A 3 -10.89 -20.61 -8.53
N GLN A 4 -10.14 -21.73 -8.52
CA GLN A 4 -9.77 -22.41 -7.29
C GLN A 4 -8.91 -21.52 -6.40
N ARG A 5 -7.91 -20.84 -6.99
CA ARG A 5 -7.04 -19.91 -6.27
C ARG A 5 -7.76 -18.62 -5.85
N LEU A 6 -8.77 -18.18 -6.60
CA LEU A 6 -9.54 -16.99 -6.27
C LEU A 6 -10.40 -17.17 -5.00
N ALA A 7 -10.90 -18.39 -4.76
CA ALA A 7 -11.71 -18.70 -3.58
C ALA A 7 -10.96 -18.46 -2.26
N ASP A 8 -9.63 -18.61 -2.25
CA ASP A 8 -8.75 -18.35 -1.10
C ASP A 8 -8.77 -16.89 -0.64
N PHE A 9 -9.30 -15.95 -1.44
CA PHE A 9 -9.35 -14.52 -1.14
C PHE A 9 -10.79 -14.01 -0.97
N SER A 10 -11.77 -14.90 -0.77
CA SER A 10 -13.20 -14.55 -0.73
C SER A 10 -13.60 -13.64 0.44
N ASP A 11 -12.81 -13.61 1.49
CA ASP A 11 -12.96 -12.76 2.67
C ASP A 11 -12.16 -11.45 2.59
N VAL A 12 -11.25 -11.32 1.62
CA VAL A 12 -10.44 -10.13 1.41
C VAL A 12 -11.15 -9.17 0.47
N ARG A 13 -11.48 -7.97 0.97
CA ARG A 13 -12.10 -6.91 0.14
C ARG A 13 -11.10 -6.21 -0.78
N GLY A 14 -9.83 -6.20 -0.40
CA GLY A 14 -8.74 -5.51 -1.10
C GLY A 14 -7.96 -4.58 -0.17
N ILE A 15 -6.80 -4.14 -0.64
CA ILE A 15 -5.90 -3.21 0.04
C ILE A 15 -5.58 -2.08 -0.93
N ARG A 16 -5.55 -0.83 -0.44
CA ARG A 16 -5.12 0.33 -1.21
C ARG A 16 -4.02 1.06 -0.44
N ILE A 17 -2.91 1.30 -1.14
CA ILE A 17 -1.86 2.23 -0.73
C ILE A 17 -1.97 3.41 -1.69
N GLU A 18 -1.98 4.62 -1.16
CA GLU A 18 -2.30 5.84 -1.89
C GLU A 18 -1.39 6.95 -1.39
N ASP A 19 -0.82 7.69 -2.33
CA ASP A 19 0.11 8.77 -2.07
C ASP A 19 -0.34 10.08 -2.72
N ASP A 20 -0.16 11.18 -2.01
CA ASP A 20 -0.33 12.53 -2.56
C ASP A 20 0.98 12.98 -3.20
N VAL A 21 0.92 13.39 -4.47
CA VAL A 21 2.11 13.77 -5.25
C VAL A 21 2.00 15.18 -5.81
N LEU A 22 3.07 15.95 -5.65
CA LEU A 22 3.27 17.25 -6.30
C LEU A 22 4.12 17.05 -7.56
N VAL A 23 3.58 17.40 -8.72
CA VAL A 23 4.33 17.39 -9.98
C VAL A 23 5.22 18.63 -10.04
N THR A 24 6.50 18.45 -10.38
CA THR A 24 7.51 19.51 -10.50
C THR A 24 8.10 19.53 -11.92
N GLU A 25 8.96 20.50 -12.21
CA GLU A 25 9.62 20.60 -13.53
C GLU A 25 10.52 19.39 -13.84
N THR A 26 11.05 18.73 -12.81
CA THR A 26 12.02 17.64 -12.94
C THR A 26 11.47 16.27 -12.55
N GLY A 27 10.24 16.18 -12.05
CA GLY A 27 9.63 14.91 -11.63
C GLY A 27 8.40 15.09 -10.74
N SER A 28 8.32 14.30 -9.66
CA SER A 28 7.29 14.44 -8.64
C SER A 28 7.88 14.33 -7.24
N GLU A 29 7.38 15.14 -6.33
CA GLU A 29 7.59 15.01 -4.89
C GLU A 29 6.42 14.24 -4.28
N VAL A 30 6.70 13.24 -3.46
CA VAL A 30 5.67 12.45 -2.76
C VAL A 30 5.47 13.05 -1.38
N LEU A 31 4.36 13.76 -1.20
CA LEU A 31 4.07 14.52 0.02
C LEU A 31 3.75 13.62 1.22
N THR A 32 3.30 12.39 0.95
CA THR A 32 2.94 11.37 1.96
C THR A 32 4.02 10.31 2.16
N ALA A 33 5.23 10.52 1.65
CA ALA A 33 6.30 9.52 1.65
C ALA A 33 6.74 9.02 3.04
N GLU A 34 6.45 9.78 4.10
CA GLU A 34 6.75 9.38 5.48
C GLU A 34 5.82 8.30 6.01
N LEU A 35 4.67 8.05 5.37
CA LEU A 35 3.78 6.96 5.76
C LEU A 35 4.42 5.60 5.41
N PRO A 36 4.50 4.65 6.37
CA PRO A 36 5.08 3.35 6.09
C PRO A 36 4.18 2.55 5.15
N THR A 37 4.78 1.96 4.11
CA THR A 37 4.08 1.05 3.18
C THR A 37 4.72 -0.34 3.14
N HIS A 38 5.89 -0.50 3.77
CA HIS A 38 6.56 -1.78 3.90
C HIS A 38 5.97 -2.60 5.06
N PRO A 39 5.72 -3.91 4.89
CA PRO A 39 5.13 -4.76 5.94
C PRO A 39 5.86 -4.65 7.29
N ASP A 40 7.18 -4.83 7.31
CA ASP A 40 7.98 -4.77 8.55
C ASP A 40 7.83 -3.45 9.32
N ALA A 41 7.71 -2.33 8.60
CA ALA A 41 7.51 -1.01 9.21
C ALA A 41 6.10 -0.85 9.80
N ILE A 42 5.08 -1.38 9.11
CA ILE A 42 3.70 -1.42 9.61
C ILE A 42 3.58 -2.34 10.82
N GLU A 43 4.17 -3.54 10.76
CA GLU A 43 4.20 -4.49 11.87
C GLU A 43 4.87 -3.87 13.09
N SER A 44 6.01 -3.22 12.91
CA SER A 44 6.71 -2.50 13.99
C SER A 44 5.88 -1.38 14.59
N LEU A 45 5.06 -0.69 13.78
CA LEU A 45 4.19 0.41 14.24
C LEU A 45 2.99 -0.10 15.06
N VAL A 46 2.42 -1.25 14.69
CA VAL A 46 1.17 -1.76 15.29
C VAL A 46 1.42 -2.71 16.46
N LEU A 47 2.57 -3.39 16.51
CA LEU A 47 2.92 -4.35 17.54
C LEU A 47 3.72 -3.76 18.71
N GLY A 48 4.06 -2.47 18.67
CA GLY A 48 4.66 -1.71 19.78
C GLY A 48 3.67 -1.42 20.90
#